data_AF-A0A397DVF0-F1
#
_entry.id   AF-A0A397DVF0-F1
#
_cell.length_a   1.000
_cell.length_b   1.000
_cell.length_c   1.000
_cell.angle_alpha   90.00
_cell.angle_beta   90.00
_cell.angle_gamma   90.00
#
_symmetry.space_group_name_H-M   'P 1'
#
loop_
_entity.id
_entity.type
_entity.pdbx_description
1 polymer ?
#
loop_
_entity_poly.entity_id
_entity_poly.type
_entity_poly.pdbx_seq_one_letter_code
_entity_poly.pdbx_strand_id
1 'polypeptide(L)'
;MKVHNANKKASTGGTKDQPTRLNTGQLIKSYWSFITKNDVAGLEVFLARHGHSVDMDSRLAAAMQATGLHVAVQKNNPAMASVLLEHGVNVNAQNKVGSTALHVACKQGFPDMLRLLIDADADFGLLDASQRAPFEFASWALVVDTIVDPLRQQVAALETSEQESAFREKSRLQDDRRSHLVLTKRTLKQLDDNVRAQRAISNELHAQLEESLSRYRYTIAQADAAKDLLDRQIECVAQMHRVKDEHTAEYNDKLGVVDAMVQCPNDEDVQVWGAYMACCLTAGTLLANQNQTQRILSMQNQKRVFLTG
;
A
#
# COMPACT_ATOMS: atom_id res chain seq x y z
N MET A 1 17.66 78.36 50.59
CA MET A 1 18.03 79.27 49.47
C MET A 1 19.44 78.94 49.02
N LYS A 2 19.61 78.74 47.70
CA LYS A 2 20.86 78.80 46.91
C LYS A 2 22.01 77.87 47.31
N VAL A 3 22.22 76.83 46.50
CA VAL A 3 23.58 76.38 46.17
C VAL A 3 23.78 76.73 44.69
N HIS A 4 24.52 77.81 44.44
CA HIS A 4 24.97 78.20 43.11
C HIS A 4 26.47 77.91 43.00
N ASN A 5 26.77 77.02 42.06
CA ASN A 5 27.71 77.26 40.97
C ASN A 5 29.16 77.56 41.34
N ALA A 6 29.98 76.50 41.38
CA ALA A 6 31.43 76.58 41.25
C ALA A 6 31.82 76.42 39.77
N ASN A 7 32.40 77.49 39.25
CA ASN A 7 33.01 77.64 37.95
C ASN A 7 34.49 77.22 38.05
N LYS A 8 35.01 76.40 37.12
CA LYS A 8 36.13 76.75 36.20
C LYS A 8 36.95 75.55 35.69
N LYS A 9 37.10 75.59 34.36
CA LYS A 9 38.31 75.40 33.53
C LYS A 9 38.92 73.99 33.42
N ALA A 10 38.98 73.51 32.18
CA ALA A 10 40.27 73.29 31.50
C ALA A 10 40.05 73.15 29.98
N SER A 11 40.73 74.02 29.23
CA SER A 11 41.04 73.83 27.82
C SER A 11 42.05 72.71 27.65
N THR A 12 41.95 71.89 26.61
CA THR A 12 43.12 71.43 25.81
C THR A 12 42.67 70.67 24.57
N GLY A 13 43.14 71.15 23.41
CA GLY A 13 43.63 70.37 22.27
C GLY A 13 42.89 69.11 21.82
N GLY A 14 42.28 69.19 20.63
CA GLY A 14 41.89 68.04 19.82
C GLY A 14 41.96 68.43 18.34
N THR A 15 43.12 68.17 17.74
CA THR A 15 43.43 68.29 16.31
C THR A 15 42.63 67.30 15.46
N LYS A 16 42.12 67.80 14.32
CA LYS A 16 41.88 67.13 13.02
C LYS A 16 40.98 65.89 12.98
N ASP A 17 40.20 65.84 11.90
CA ASP A 17 39.36 64.73 11.43
C ASP A 17 37.98 64.55 12.06
N GLN A 18 37.18 65.63 12.10
CA GLN A 18 35.73 65.46 11.95
C GLN A 18 35.40 65.49 10.46
N PRO A 19 34.78 64.44 9.88
CA PRO A 19 34.27 64.52 8.52
C PRO A 19 33.26 65.67 8.52
N THR A 20 33.49 66.65 7.64
CA THR A 20 32.59 67.78 7.41
C THR A 20 31.16 67.25 7.32
N ARG A 21 30.36 67.48 8.37
CA ARG A 21 28.92 67.19 8.33
C ARG A 21 28.34 68.12 7.27
N LEU A 22 28.21 67.60 6.05
CA LEU A 22 27.59 68.33 4.95
C LEU A 22 26.17 68.70 5.38
N ASN A 23 25.83 69.98 5.26
CA ASN A 23 24.48 70.45 5.54
C ASN A 23 23.50 69.81 4.53
N THR A 24 22.23 69.61 4.90
CA THR A 24 21.21 68.98 4.03
C THR A 24 21.12 69.65 2.65
N GLY A 25 21.25 70.98 2.60
CA GLY A 25 21.28 71.72 1.34
C GLY A 25 22.56 71.53 0.50
N GLN A 26 23.69 71.17 1.10
CA GLN A 26 24.92 70.79 0.38
C GLN A 26 24.82 69.36 -0.14
N LEU A 27 24.24 68.44 0.64
CA LEU A 27 23.99 67.06 0.21
C LEU A 27 23.08 67.01 -1.03
N ILE A 28 21.96 67.74 -1.02
CA ILE A 28 21.04 67.82 -2.17
C ILE A 28 21.74 68.44 -3.39
N LYS A 29 22.56 69.49 -3.21
CA LYS A 29 23.33 70.09 -4.32
C LYS A 29 24.35 69.12 -4.91
N SER A 30 25.07 68.38 -4.08
CA SER A 30 26.02 67.36 -4.55
C SER A 30 25.30 66.22 -5.27
N TYR A 31 24.22 65.70 -4.70
CA TYR A 31 23.34 64.69 -5.32
C TYR A 31 22.91 65.10 -6.73
N TRP A 32 22.34 66.30 -6.87
CA TRP A 32 21.95 66.83 -8.18
C TRP A 32 23.14 67.07 -9.11
N SER A 33 24.33 67.43 -8.58
CA SER A 33 25.53 67.58 -9.41
C SER A 33 25.95 66.26 -10.06
N PHE A 34 25.88 65.14 -9.35
CA PHE A 34 26.20 63.82 -9.90
C PHE A 34 25.19 63.39 -10.98
N ILE A 35 23.88 63.57 -10.73
CA ILE A 35 22.83 63.22 -11.69
C ILE A 35 22.89 64.09 -12.96
N THR A 36 23.10 65.39 -12.80
CA THR A 36 23.20 66.33 -13.94
C THR A 36 24.49 66.14 -14.74
N LYS A 37 25.60 65.75 -14.10
CA LYS A 37 26.86 65.41 -14.79
C LYS A 37 26.93 63.98 -15.33
N ASN A 38 25.95 63.13 -14.98
CA ASN A 38 25.90 61.72 -15.37
C ASN A 38 27.01 60.84 -14.76
N ASP A 39 27.49 61.19 -13.57
CA ASP A 39 28.54 60.44 -12.87
C ASP A 39 27.93 59.35 -11.99
N VAL A 40 27.80 58.14 -12.56
CA VAL A 40 27.14 56.98 -11.90
C VAL A 40 28.00 56.46 -10.75
N ALA A 41 29.30 56.27 -10.97
CA ALA A 41 30.22 55.75 -9.96
C ALA A 41 30.36 56.71 -8.77
N GLY A 42 30.47 58.02 -9.05
CA GLY A 42 30.48 59.05 -8.01
C GLY A 42 29.16 59.09 -7.23
N LEU A 43 28.02 58.93 -7.91
CA LEU A 43 26.72 58.88 -7.26
C LEU A 43 26.58 57.64 -6.36
N GLU A 44 26.98 56.46 -6.82
CA GLU A 44 26.90 55.21 -6.07
C GLU A 44 27.70 55.29 -4.76
N VAL A 45 28.96 55.75 -4.83
CA VAL A 45 29.80 55.95 -3.64
C VAL A 45 29.21 57.00 -2.70
N PHE A 46 28.63 58.07 -3.25
CA PHE A 46 27.98 59.12 -2.46
C PHE A 46 26.73 58.61 -1.75
N LEU A 47 25.88 57.84 -2.44
CA LEU A 47 24.65 57.26 -1.91
C LEU A 47 24.93 56.13 -0.91
N ALA A 48 25.97 55.32 -1.12
CA ALA A 48 26.40 54.33 -0.13
C ALA A 48 26.78 54.98 1.22
N ARG A 49 27.39 56.17 1.18
CA ARG A 49 27.84 56.90 2.38
C ARG A 49 26.77 57.80 3.00
N HIS A 50 25.89 58.37 2.18
CA HIS A 50 24.96 59.43 2.59
C HIS A 50 23.49 59.17 2.25
N GLY A 51 23.15 58.02 1.64
CA GLY A 51 21.81 57.72 1.13
C GLY A 51 20.69 57.86 2.15
N HIS A 52 20.94 57.50 3.42
CA HIS A 52 19.98 57.65 4.51
C HIS A 52 19.64 59.11 4.87
N SER A 53 20.50 60.06 4.49
CA SER A 53 20.35 61.49 4.80
C SER A 53 19.95 62.34 3.60
N VAL A 54 19.89 61.74 2.40
CA VAL A 54 19.53 62.42 1.16
C VAL A 54 18.06 62.18 0.90
N ASP A 55 17.33 63.25 0.61
CA ASP A 55 15.97 63.14 0.06
C ASP A 55 16.05 62.71 -1.41
N MET A 56 15.84 61.41 -1.64
CA MET A 56 15.94 60.77 -2.95
C MET A 56 14.82 61.21 -3.90
N ASP A 57 13.69 61.67 -3.35
CA ASP A 57 12.57 62.24 -4.09
C ASP A 57 12.67 63.76 -4.24
N SER A 58 13.85 64.34 -3.93
CA SER A 58 14.07 65.77 -4.10
C SER A 58 13.67 66.21 -5.50
N ARG A 59 13.00 67.37 -5.60
CA ARG A 59 12.45 67.89 -6.85
C ARG A 59 13.31 69.02 -7.38
N LEU A 60 13.75 68.91 -8.63
CA LEU A 60 14.50 69.97 -9.28
C LEU A 60 13.56 71.03 -9.86
N ALA A 61 13.52 72.21 -9.25
CA ALA A 61 12.69 73.32 -9.71
C ALA A 61 13.02 73.76 -11.15
N ALA A 62 14.30 73.70 -11.54
CA ALA A 62 14.76 74.03 -12.89
C ALA A 62 14.30 73.02 -13.96
N ALA A 63 13.89 71.81 -13.57
CA ALA A 63 13.49 70.74 -14.48
C ALA A 63 12.03 70.31 -14.23
N MET A 64 11.11 71.27 -14.15
CA MET A 64 9.67 70.97 -13.98
C MET A 64 9.35 70.11 -12.77
N GLN A 65 10.03 70.30 -11.63
CA GLN A 65 9.89 69.45 -10.44
C GLN A 65 10.18 67.96 -10.69
N ALA A 66 11.04 67.65 -11.66
CA ALA A 66 11.51 66.30 -11.93
C ALA A 66 12.31 65.74 -10.73
N THR A 67 12.16 64.45 -10.49
CA THR A 67 13.02 63.66 -9.58
C THR A 67 14.28 63.19 -10.31
N GLY A 68 15.26 62.65 -9.56
CA GLY A 68 16.47 62.08 -10.13
C GLY A 68 16.20 61.03 -11.21
N LEU A 69 15.16 60.21 -11.01
CA LEU A 69 14.75 59.16 -11.95
C LEU A 69 14.26 59.73 -13.29
N HIS A 70 13.49 60.83 -13.28
CA HIS A 70 13.06 61.47 -14.53
C HIS A 70 14.24 61.95 -15.38
N VAL A 71 15.29 62.49 -14.73
CA VAL A 71 16.48 62.97 -15.43
C VAL A 71 17.32 61.80 -15.95
N ALA A 72 17.42 60.70 -15.20
CA ALA A 72 18.06 59.48 -15.66
C ALA A 72 17.37 58.88 -16.90
N VAL A 73 16.03 58.83 -16.90
CA VAL A 73 15.21 58.39 -18.05
C VAL A 73 15.38 59.33 -19.24
N GLN A 74 15.32 60.65 -19.02
CA GLN A 74 15.46 61.64 -20.09
C GLN A 74 16.83 61.54 -20.80
N LYS A 75 17.87 61.12 -20.07
CA LYS A 75 19.22 60.90 -20.59
C LYS A 75 19.43 59.50 -21.17
N ASN A 76 18.43 58.62 -21.11
CA ASN A 76 18.53 57.21 -21.47
C ASN A 76 19.70 56.49 -20.77
N ASN A 77 19.90 56.73 -19.47
CA ASN A 77 20.97 56.09 -18.71
C ASN A 77 20.42 54.99 -17.77
N PRO A 78 20.37 53.73 -18.22
CA PRO A 78 19.83 52.62 -17.42
C PRO A 78 20.65 52.39 -16.15
N ALA A 79 21.98 52.50 -16.19
CA ALA A 79 22.84 52.30 -15.03
C ALA A 79 22.55 53.33 -13.92
N MET A 80 22.34 54.60 -14.30
CA MET A 80 21.92 55.64 -13.36
C MET A 80 20.53 55.36 -12.77
N ALA A 81 19.60 54.89 -13.61
CA ALA A 81 18.26 54.53 -13.15
C ALA A 81 18.29 53.35 -12.17
N SER A 82 19.05 52.29 -12.44
CA SER A 82 19.22 51.14 -11.55
C SER A 82 19.74 51.55 -10.17
N VAL A 83 20.82 52.34 -10.11
CA VAL A 83 21.37 52.84 -8.84
C VAL A 83 20.33 53.64 -8.05
N LEU A 84 19.53 54.47 -8.73
CA LEU A 84 18.47 55.26 -8.10
C LEU A 84 17.32 54.37 -7.58
N LEU A 85 16.91 53.36 -8.35
CA LEU A 85 15.85 52.41 -7.99
C LEU A 85 16.26 51.52 -6.81
N GLU A 86 17.51 51.04 -6.79
CA GLU A 86 18.07 50.25 -5.67
C GLU A 86 18.05 51.00 -4.34
N HIS A 87 18.16 52.33 -4.38
CA HIS A 87 18.13 53.18 -3.19
C HIS A 87 16.71 53.70 -2.85
N GLY A 88 15.66 53.09 -3.41
CA GLY A 88 14.27 53.32 -3.01
C GLY A 88 13.66 54.64 -3.47
N VAL A 89 14.11 55.19 -4.60
CA VAL A 89 13.43 56.33 -5.24
C VAL A 89 12.00 55.95 -5.60
N ASN A 90 11.05 56.88 -5.42
CA ASN A 90 9.68 56.67 -5.82
C ASN A 90 9.55 56.63 -7.35
N VAL A 91 9.35 55.43 -7.89
CA VAL A 91 9.20 55.15 -9.34
C VAL A 91 7.98 55.89 -9.93
N ASN A 92 6.96 56.08 -9.10
CA ASN A 92 5.66 56.66 -9.43
C ASN A 92 5.58 58.16 -9.16
N ALA A 93 6.72 58.81 -8.83
CA ALA A 93 6.76 60.24 -8.64
C ALA A 93 6.29 60.97 -9.92
N GLN A 94 5.41 61.96 -9.76
CA GLN A 94 4.95 62.81 -10.86
C GLN A 94 5.70 64.14 -10.86
N ASN A 95 6.11 64.58 -12.05
CA ASN A 95 6.65 65.92 -12.26
C ASN A 95 5.53 66.99 -12.28
N LYS A 96 5.87 68.25 -12.53
CA LYS A 96 4.92 69.38 -12.57
C LYS A 96 3.79 69.21 -13.60
N VAL A 97 4.00 68.38 -14.63
CA VAL A 97 3.02 68.09 -15.69
C VAL A 97 2.24 66.80 -15.39
N GLY A 98 2.39 66.24 -14.18
CA GLY A 98 1.76 64.97 -13.81
C GLY A 98 2.40 63.74 -14.46
N SER A 99 3.43 63.91 -15.30
CA SER A 99 4.08 62.77 -15.96
C SER A 99 5.00 62.05 -14.98
N THR A 100 4.96 60.72 -15.00
CA THR A 100 5.90 59.83 -14.30
C THR A 100 7.14 59.54 -15.15
N ALA A 101 8.15 58.91 -14.55
CA ALA A 101 9.31 58.39 -15.27
C ALA A 101 8.91 57.48 -16.45
N LEU A 102 7.87 56.66 -16.26
CA LEU A 102 7.33 55.77 -17.30
C LEU A 102 6.74 56.53 -18.50
N HIS A 103 6.04 57.64 -18.27
CA HIS A 103 5.54 58.49 -19.37
C HIS A 103 6.67 59.03 -20.24
N VAL A 104 7.77 59.46 -19.61
CA VAL A 104 8.94 59.98 -20.33
C VAL A 104 9.60 58.87 -21.14
N ALA A 105 9.75 57.66 -20.57
CA ALA A 105 10.31 56.51 -21.27
C ALA A 105 9.46 56.07 -22.47
N CYS A 106 8.14 56.01 -22.31
CA CYS A 106 7.19 55.69 -23.38
C CYS A 106 7.24 56.71 -24.52
N LYS A 107 7.24 58.01 -24.19
CA LYS A 107 7.29 59.10 -25.17
C LYS A 107 8.58 59.11 -25.98
N GLN A 108 9.71 58.76 -25.36
CA GLN A 108 11.02 58.75 -26.02
C GLN A 108 11.33 57.43 -26.73
N GLY A 109 10.59 56.35 -26.42
CA GLY A 109 10.77 55.06 -27.05
C GLY A 109 12.00 54.30 -26.56
N PHE A 110 12.32 54.35 -25.27
CA PHE A 110 13.50 53.69 -24.70
C PHE A 110 13.15 52.30 -24.14
N PRO A 111 13.39 51.19 -24.87
CA PRO A 111 12.93 49.86 -24.48
C PRO A 111 13.63 49.33 -23.22
N ASP A 112 14.95 49.52 -23.10
CA ASP A 112 15.71 49.03 -21.95
C ASP A 112 15.31 49.78 -20.67
N MET A 113 15.06 51.09 -20.79
CA MET A 113 14.56 51.90 -19.68
C MET A 113 13.14 51.52 -19.27
N LEU A 114 12.28 51.21 -20.25
CA LEU A 114 10.93 50.71 -19.98
C LEU A 114 10.95 49.39 -19.23
N ARG A 115 11.79 48.43 -19.65
CA ARG A 115 11.95 47.14 -18.96
C ARG A 115 12.40 47.36 -17.52
N LEU A 116 13.42 48.19 -17.27
CA LEU A 116 13.89 48.49 -15.92
C LEU A 116 12.83 49.15 -15.03
N LEU A 117 11.99 50.03 -15.58
CA LEU A 117 10.90 50.66 -14.83
C LEU A 117 9.77 49.68 -14.53
N ILE A 118 9.42 48.80 -15.49
CA ILE A 118 8.40 47.76 -15.32
C ILE A 118 8.87 46.73 -14.28
N ASP A 119 10.13 46.30 -14.33
CA ASP A 119 10.75 45.39 -13.36
C ASP A 119 10.80 46.00 -11.95
N ALA A 120 10.76 47.33 -11.84
CA ALA A 120 10.72 48.07 -10.58
C ALA A 120 9.28 48.45 -10.15
N ASP A 121 8.27 47.73 -10.62
CA ASP A 121 6.85 47.91 -10.28
C ASP A 121 6.30 49.33 -10.57
N ALA A 122 6.74 49.96 -11.68
CA ALA A 122 6.15 51.22 -12.12
C ALA A 122 4.66 51.07 -12.44
N ASP A 123 3.84 51.95 -11.88
CA ASP A 123 2.40 51.98 -12.11
C ASP A 123 2.09 52.61 -13.47
N PHE A 124 1.48 51.80 -14.34
CA PHE A 124 1.05 52.18 -15.68
C PHE A 124 -0.36 52.79 -15.73
N GLY A 125 -1.10 52.78 -14.63
CA GLY A 125 -2.43 53.40 -14.52
C GLY A 125 -2.38 54.89 -14.17
N LEU A 126 -1.22 55.42 -13.79
CA LEU A 126 -1.09 56.83 -13.41
C LEU A 126 -1.26 57.73 -14.63
N LEU A 127 -2.13 58.72 -14.51
CA LEU A 127 -2.44 59.66 -15.58
C LEU A 127 -1.60 60.94 -15.46
N ASP A 128 -1.18 61.47 -16.60
CA ASP A 128 -0.58 62.81 -16.68
C ASP A 128 -1.62 63.93 -16.44
N ALA A 129 -1.18 65.19 -16.43
CA ALA A 129 -2.10 66.34 -16.30
C ALA A 129 -3.11 66.44 -17.46
N SER A 130 -2.89 65.71 -18.57
CA SER A 130 -3.80 65.62 -19.72
C SER A 130 -4.74 64.41 -19.62
N GLN A 131 -4.76 63.68 -18.50
CA GLN A 131 -5.54 62.46 -18.29
C GLN A 131 -5.15 61.29 -19.21
N ARG A 132 -3.89 61.23 -19.66
CA ARG A 132 -3.40 60.16 -20.53
C ARG A 132 -2.50 59.20 -19.78
N ALA A 133 -2.62 57.92 -20.09
CA ALA A 133 -1.74 56.88 -19.54
C ALA A 133 -0.36 56.87 -20.25
N PRO A 134 0.70 56.34 -19.62
CA PRO A 134 2.04 56.24 -20.20
C PRO A 134 2.05 55.53 -21.55
N PHE A 135 1.26 54.46 -21.69
CA PHE A 135 1.22 53.65 -22.91
C PHE A 135 0.59 54.36 -24.11
N GLU A 136 -0.24 55.40 -23.89
CA GLU A 136 -0.79 56.19 -25.00
C GLU A 136 0.30 56.98 -25.74
N PHE A 137 1.44 57.23 -25.08
CA PHE A 137 2.61 57.85 -25.71
C PHE A 137 3.56 56.83 -26.35
N ALA A 138 3.42 55.54 -26.02
CA ALA A 138 4.27 54.49 -26.56
C ALA A 138 3.84 54.11 -27.97
N SER A 139 4.82 53.84 -28.84
CA SER A 139 4.53 53.19 -30.13
C SER A 139 4.08 51.75 -29.90
N TRP A 140 3.10 51.27 -30.68
CA TRP A 140 2.66 49.87 -30.61
C TRP A 140 3.82 48.87 -30.82
N ALA A 141 4.79 49.20 -31.68
CA ALA A 141 5.99 48.38 -31.87
C ALA A 141 6.81 48.21 -30.59
N LEU A 142 6.94 49.28 -29.79
CA LEU A 142 7.67 49.26 -28.53
C LEU A 142 6.98 48.35 -27.50
N VAL A 143 5.66 48.41 -27.43
CA VAL A 143 4.85 47.58 -26.51
C VAL A 143 4.97 46.09 -26.87
N VAL A 144 4.97 45.77 -28.17
CA VAL A 144 5.11 44.38 -28.64
C VAL A 144 6.50 43.82 -28.26
N ASP A 145 7.57 44.52 -28.59
CA ASP A 145 8.94 44.04 -28.36
C ASP A 145 9.34 43.99 -26.86
N THR A 146 8.80 44.90 -26.05
CA THR A 146 9.19 45.01 -24.63
C THR A 146 8.34 44.15 -23.70
N ILE A 147 7.05 43.98 -23.99
CA ILE A 147 6.09 43.30 -23.10
C ILE A 147 5.56 42.02 -23.75
N VAL A 148 5.02 42.10 -24.97
CA VAL A 148 4.28 40.99 -25.58
C VAL A 148 5.19 39.83 -25.96
N ASP A 149 6.34 40.10 -26.58
CA ASP A 149 7.26 39.08 -27.06
C ASP A 149 7.93 38.30 -25.93
N PRO A 150 8.44 38.94 -24.86
CA PRO A 150 8.94 38.22 -23.68
C PRO A 150 7.85 37.36 -23.04
N LEU A 151 6.62 37.86 -22.91
CA LEU A 151 5.50 37.08 -22.37
C LEU A 151 5.15 35.88 -23.28
N ARG A 152 5.15 36.06 -24.60
CA ARG A 152 4.96 34.96 -25.56
C ARG A 152 6.04 33.89 -25.42
N GLN A 153 7.30 34.29 -25.28
CA GLN A 153 8.41 33.36 -25.08
C GLN A 153 8.30 32.62 -23.75
N GLN A 154 7.94 33.31 -22.67
CA GLN A 154 7.72 32.68 -21.36
C GLN A 154 6.57 31.68 -21.39
N VAL A 155 5.42 32.05 -21.96
CA VAL A 155 4.28 31.15 -22.11
C VAL A 155 4.66 29.93 -22.95
N ALA A 156 5.31 30.13 -24.10
CA ALA A 156 5.76 29.02 -24.95
C ALA A 156 6.79 28.11 -24.24
N ALA A 157 7.69 28.66 -23.43
CA ALA A 157 8.66 27.89 -22.64
C ALA A 157 8.00 27.10 -21.51
N LEU A 158 6.96 27.65 -20.87
CA LEU A 158 6.16 26.95 -19.87
C LEU A 158 5.36 25.82 -20.52
N GLU A 159 4.71 26.08 -21.66
CA GLU A 159 3.97 25.06 -22.41
C GLU A 159 4.85 23.87 -22.83
N THR A 160 6.06 24.12 -23.32
CA THR A 160 6.99 23.03 -23.68
C THR A 160 7.49 22.28 -22.45
N SER A 161 7.80 22.98 -21.35
CA SER A 161 8.21 22.35 -20.09
C SER A 161 7.11 21.46 -19.49
N GLU A 162 5.87 21.94 -19.50
CA GLU A 162 4.70 21.18 -19.05
C GLU A 162 4.47 19.94 -19.93
N GLN A 163 4.52 20.10 -21.26
CA GLN A 163 4.39 18.98 -22.20
C GLN A 163 5.48 17.92 -22.00
N GLU A 164 6.72 18.33 -21.81
CA GLU A 164 7.82 17.41 -21.52
C GLU A 164 7.63 16.67 -20.19
N SER A 165 7.21 17.39 -19.14
CA SER A 165 6.98 16.78 -17.82
C SER A 165 5.83 15.76 -17.87
N ALA A 166 4.74 16.09 -18.55
CA ALA A 166 3.59 15.21 -18.75
C ALA A 166 3.95 13.97 -19.57
N PHE A 167 4.79 14.13 -20.61
CA PHE A 167 5.29 13.01 -21.40
C PHE A 167 6.18 12.07 -20.56
N ARG A 168 7.11 12.63 -19.77
CA ARG A 168 8.00 11.86 -18.88
C ARG A 168 7.19 11.06 -17.85
N GLU A 169 6.19 11.68 -17.23
CA GLU A 169 5.35 11.03 -16.23
C GLU A 169 4.50 9.91 -16.84
N LYS A 170 3.92 10.15 -18.01
CA LYS A 170 3.18 9.10 -18.75
C LYS A 170 4.07 7.89 -19.07
N SER A 171 5.32 8.11 -19.46
CA SER A 171 6.26 7.01 -19.75
C SER A 171 6.60 6.22 -18.49
N ARG A 172 6.86 6.91 -17.36
CA ARG A 172 7.09 6.27 -16.05
C ARG A 172 5.92 5.39 -15.62
N LEU A 173 4.70 5.92 -15.66
CA LEU A 173 3.50 5.15 -15.30
C LEU A 173 3.30 3.93 -16.21
N GLN A 174 3.66 4.02 -17.49
CA GLN A 174 3.61 2.87 -18.39
C GLN A 174 4.64 1.79 -18.01
N ASP A 175 5.85 2.17 -17.62
CA ASP A 175 6.90 1.25 -17.19
C ASP A 175 6.60 0.62 -15.82
N ASP A 176 6.05 1.39 -14.88
CA ASP A 176 5.58 0.88 -13.58
C ASP A 176 4.44 -0.12 -13.77
N ARG A 177 3.47 0.20 -14.64
CA ARG A 177 2.38 -0.72 -14.98
C ARG A 177 2.91 -2.03 -15.59
N ARG A 178 3.90 -1.95 -16.48
CA ARG A 178 4.54 -3.14 -17.07
C ARG A 178 5.25 -3.97 -15.99
N SER A 179 6.01 -3.32 -15.11
CA SER A 179 6.73 -3.97 -14.01
C SER A 179 5.77 -4.65 -13.04
N HIS A 180 4.70 -3.96 -12.65
CA HIS A 180 3.64 -4.52 -11.81
C HIS A 180 2.97 -5.72 -12.49
N LEU A 181 2.68 -5.66 -13.79
CA LEU A 181 2.11 -6.78 -14.54
C LEU A 181 3.04 -8.01 -14.58
N VAL A 182 4.36 -7.80 -14.68
CA VAL A 182 5.35 -8.88 -14.63
C VAL A 182 5.37 -9.53 -13.25
N LEU A 183 5.35 -8.73 -12.17
CA LEU A 183 5.32 -9.23 -10.80
C LEU A 183 4.02 -9.98 -10.48
N THR A 184 2.87 -9.47 -10.90
CA THR A 184 1.57 -10.15 -10.71
C THR A 184 1.51 -11.46 -11.50
N LYS A 185 2.04 -11.50 -12.73
CA LYS A 185 2.15 -12.77 -13.48
C LYS A 185 3.03 -13.80 -12.77
N ARG A 186 4.17 -13.37 -12.20
CA ARG A 186 5.07 -14.28 -11.45
C ARG A 186 4.40 -14.83 -10.19
N THR A 187 3.72 -13.98 -9.43
CA THR A 187 3.02 -14.39 -8.20
C THR A 187 1.83 -15.30 -8.50
N LEU A 188 1.06 -15.03 -9.56
CA LEU A 188 -0.01 -15.92 -10.01
C LEU A 188 0.53 -17.30 -10.41
N LYS A 189 1.67 -17.34 -11.12
CA LYS A 189 2.31 -18.62 -11.47
C LYS A 189 2.73 -19.39 -10.22
N GLN A 190 3.35 -18.73 -9.24
CA GLN A 190 3.70 -19.35 -7.96
C GLN A 190 2.47 -19.87 -7.21
N LEU A 191 1.36 -19.12 -7.23
CA LEU A 191 0.12 -19.55 -6.59
C LEU A 191 -0.46 -20.78 -7.29
N ASP A 192 -0.46 -20.83 -8.61
CA ASP A 192 -0.93 -21.98 -9.38
C ASP A 192 -0.07 -23.22 -9.14
N ASP A 193 1.26 -23.06 -9.07
CA ASP A 193 2.19 -24.13 -8.71
C ASP A 193 1.93 -24.63 -7.28
N ASN A 194 1.66 -23.74 -6.31
CA ASN A 194 1.29 -24.10 -4.94
C ASN A 194 -0.04 -24.87 -4.86
N VAL A 195 -1.06 -24.44 -5.60
CA VAL A 195 -2.35 -25.14 -5.66
C VAL A 195 -2.18 -26.52 -6.27
N ARG A 196 -1.38 -26.66 -7.33
CA ARG A 196 -1.05 -27.97 -7.92
C ARG A 196 -0.33 -28.87 -6.93
N ALA A 197 0.63 -28.35 -6.16
CA ALA A 197 1.32 -29.10 -5.11
C ALA A 197 0.35 -29.54 -3.99
N GLN A 198 -0.54 -28.67 -3.52
CA GLN A 198 -1.55 -29.02 -2.51
C GLN A 198 -2.52 -30.10 -3.00
N ARG A 199 -2.97 -30.03 -4.26
CA ARG A 199 -3.81 -31.07 -4.86
C ARG A 199 -3.10 -32.42 -4.94
N ALA A 200 -1.82 -32.43 -5.30
CA ALA A 200 -1.02 -33.66 -5.34
C ALA A 200 -0.92 -34.29 -3.94
N ILE A 201 -0.65 -33.48 -2.90
CA ILE A 201 -0.62 -33.95 -1.51
C ILE A 201 -1.99 -34.49 -1.07
N SER A 202 -3.08 -33.79 -1.42
CA SER A 202 -4.44 -34.24 -1.08
C SER A 202 -4.80 -35.56 -1.75
N ASN A 203 -4.42 -35.75 -3.02
CA ASN A 203 -4.68 -36.98 -3.75
C ASN A 203 -3.88 -38.15 -3.19
N GLU A 204 -2.61 -37.91 -2.82
CA GLU A 204 -1.76 -38.90 -2.16
C GLU A 204 -2.36 -39.34 -0.81
N LEU A 205 -2.80 -38.38 0.01
CA LEU A 205 -3.46 -38.68 1.28
C LEU A 205 -4.76 -39.46 1.06
N HIS A 206 -5.54 -39.12 0.04
CA HIS A 206 -6.77 -39.85 -0.29
C HIS A 206 -6.48 -41.30 -0.71
N ALA A 207 -5.45 -41.51 -1.54
CA ALA A 207 -5.03 -42.85 -1.95
C ALA A 207 -4.60 -43.71 -0.76
N GLN A 208 -3.80 -43.15 0.17
CA GLN A 208 -3.41 -43.84 1.41
C GLN A 208 -4.63 -44.19 2.27
N LEU A 209 -5.62 -43.29 2.34
CA LEU A 209 -6.84 -43.51 3.10
C LEU A 209 -7.69 -44.62 2.47
N GLU A 210 -7.86 -44.62 1.15
CA GLU A 210 -8.56 -45.68 0.42
C GLU A 210 -7.86 -47.04 0.58
N GLU A 211 -6.53 -47.08 0.55
CA GLU A 211 -5.78 -48.30 0.81
C GLU A 211 -6.04 -48.82 2.22
N SER A 212 -5.99 -47.95 3.23
CA SER A 212 -6.29 -48.32 4.61
C SER A 212 -7.73 -48.81 4.80
N LEU A 213 -8.71 -48.14 4.19
CA LEU A 213 -10.11 -48.55 4.21
C LEU A 213 -10.32 -49.90 3.52
N SER A 214 -9.60 -50.15 2.43
CA SER A 214 -9.63 -51.44 1.73
C SER A 214 -9.10 -52.56 2.62
N ARG A 215 -8.01 -52.33 3.36
CA ARG A 215 -7.50 -53.27 4.37
C ARG A 215 -8.53 -53.52 5.47
N TYR A 216 -9.16 -52.49 6.00
CA TYR A 216 -10.22 -52.64 7.02
C TYR A 216 -11.43 -53.43 6.49
N ARG A 217 -11.92 -53.10 5.29
CA ARG A 217 -13.02 -53.84 4.64
C ARG A 217 -12.70 -55.32 4.49
N TYR A 218 -11.47 -55.65 4.08
CA TYR A 218 -11.01 -57.02 3.99
C TYR A 218 -11.02 -57.74 5.35
N THR A 219 -10.53 -57.09 6.41
CA THR A 219 -10.55 -57.68 7.77
C THR A 219 -11.96 -57.88 8.32
N ILE A 220 -12.89 -56.96 8.04
CA ILE A 220 -14.30 -57.10 8.42
C ILE A 220 -14.92 -58.28 7.70
N ALA A 221 -14.68 -58.41 6.39
CA ALA A 221 -15.17 -59.55 5.62
C ALA A 221 -14.63 -60.90 6.14
N GLN A 222 -13.36 -60.95 6.56
CA GLN A 222 -12.81 -62.14 7.23
C GLN A 222 -13.51 -62.44 8.58
N ALA A 223 -13.79 -61.40 9.37
CA ALA A 223 -14.49 -61.55 10.65
C ALA A 223 -15.94 -62.02 10.46
N ASP A 224 -16.65 -61.49 9.47
CA ASP A 224 -18.01 -61.92 9.12
C ASP A 224 -18.04 -63.39 8.67
N ALA A 225 -17.08 -63.80 7.83
CA ALA A 225 -16.95 -65.21 7.43
C ALA A 225 -16.65 -66.14 8.62
N ALA A 226 -15.84 -65.70 9.58
CA ALA A 226 -15.56 -66.45 10.80
C ALA A 226 -16.80 -66.53 11.71
N LYS A 227 -17.59 -65.46 11.80
CA LYS A 227 -18.86 -65.43 12.52
C LYS A 227 -19.87 -66.41 11.91
N ASP A 228 -20.03 -66.41 10.60
CA ASP A 228 -20.91 -67.35 9.90
C ASP A 228 -20.51 -68.81 10.17
N LEU A 229 -19.21 -69.09 10.25
CA LEU A 229 -18.70 -70.41 10.61
C LEU A 229 -19.05 -70.78 12.07
N LEU A 230 -18.92 -69.83 12.99
CA LEU A 230 -19.26 -70.00 14.39
C LEU A 230 -20.77 -70.24 14.57
N ASP A 231 -21.61 -69.48 13.88
CA ASP A 231 -23.07 -69.63 13.90
C ASP A 231 -23.49 -71.03 13.39
N ARG A 232 -22.84 -71.54 12.33
CA ARG A 232 -23.04 -72.92 11.87
C ARG A 232 -22.59 -73.97 12.89
N GLN A 233 -21.48 -73.73 13.59
CA GLN A 233 -21.03 -74.64 14.65
C GLN A 233 -22.02 -74.66 15.82
N ILE A 234 -22.54 -73.50 16.23
CA ILE A 234 -23.56 -73.38 17.28
C ILE A 234 -24.82 -74.15 16.87
N GLU A 235 -25.31 -73.98 15.63
CA GLU A 235 -26.47 -74.72 15.13
C GLU A 235 -26.25 -76.23 15.13
N CYS A 236 -25.07 -76.69 14.70
CA CYS A 236 -24.72 -78.11 14.73
C CYS A 236 -24.69 -78.68 16.17
N VAL A 237 -24.13 -77.92 17.12
CA VAL A 237 -24.14 -78.29 18.55
C VAL A 237 -25.56 -78.30 19.11
N ALA A 238 -26.39 -77.32 18.74
CA ALA A 238 -27.81 -77.27 19.14
C ALA A 238 -28.58 -78.49 18.61
N GLN A 239 -28.34 -78.92 17.37
CA GLN A 239 -28.92 -80.14 16.81
C GLN A 239 -28.45 -81.40 17.54
N MET A 240 -27.16 -81.51 17.85
CA MET A 240 -26.65 -82.63 18.66
C MET A 240 -27.29 -82.67 20.05
N HIS A 241 -27.51 -81.52 20.68
CA HIS A 241 -28.21 -81.43 21.96
C HIS A 241 -29.67 -81.88 21.84
N ARG A 242 -30.42 -81.45 20.80
CA ARG A 242 -31.79 -81.91 20.56
C ARG A 242 -31.88 -83.43 20.40
N VAL A 243 -30.99 -84.02 19.58
CA VAL A 243 -30.93 -85.49 19.40
C VAL A 243 -30.61 -86.20 20.72
N LYS A 244 -29.71 -85.62 21.52
CA LYS A 244 -29.40 -86.15 22.85
C LYS A 244 -30.62 -86.09 23.78
N ASP A 245 -31.33 -84.97 23.79
CA ASP A 245 -32.53 -84.75 24.61
C ASP A 245 -33.66 -85.71 24.19
N GLU A 246 -33.88 -85.89 22.88
CA GLU A 246 -34.83 -86.87 22.32
C GLU A 246 -34.46 -88.31 22.71
N HIS A 247 -33.19 -88.71 22.63
CA HIS A 247 -32.76 -90.03 23.07
C HIS A 247 -32.89 -90.23 24.58
N THR A 248 -32.65 -89.20 25.40
CA THR A 248 -32.93 -89.29 26.85
C THR A 248 -34.42 -89.37 27.16
N ALA A 249 -35.28 -88.68 26.40
CA ALA A 249 -36.72 -88.79 26.54
C ALA A 249 -37.22 -90.21 26.19
N GLU A 250 -36.78 -90.76 25.04
CA GLU A 250 -37.11 -92.13 24.64
C GLU A 250 -36.60 -93.18 25.64
N TYR A 251 -35.41 -92.97 26.21
CA TYR A 251 -34.86 -93.83 27.26
C TYR A 251 -35.70 -93.75 28.55
N ASN A 252 -36.10 -92.55 28.97
CA ASN A 252 -36.94 -92.35 30.16
C ASN A 252 -38.34 -92.95 29.99
N ASP A 253 -38.95 -92.85 28.81
CA ASP A 253 -40.24 -93.49 28.51
C ASP A 253 -40.12 -95.02 28.61
N LYS A 254 -39.07 -95.60 28.05
CA LYS A 254 -38.79 -97.05 28.16
C LYS A 254 -38.56 -97.48 29.61
N LEU A 255 -37.86 -96.66 30.41
CA LEU A 255 -37.66 -96.93 31.83
C LEU A 255 -38.98 -96.85 32.63
N GLY A 256 -39.84 -95.88 32.32
CA GLY A 256 -41.17 -95.77 32.91
C GLY A 256 -42.07 -96.97 32.60
N VAL A 257 -41.97 -97.55 31.39
CA VAL A 257 -42.65 -98.81 31.05
C VAL A 257 -42.13 -99.98 31.89
N VAL A 258 -40.83 -100.07 32.13
CA VAL A 258 -40.24 -101.10 32.99
C VAL A 258 -40.69 -100.93 34.44
N ASP A 259 -40.72 -99.69 34.95
CA ASP A 259 -41.14 -99.39 36.32
C ASP A 259 -42.64 -99.72 36.53
N ALA A 260 -43.47 -99.48 35.50
CA ALA A 260 -44.87 -99.90 35.48
C ALA A 260 -45.03 -101.44 35.43
N MET A 261 -44.15 -102.15 34.71
CA MET A 261 -44.16 -103.62 34.67
C MET A 261 -43.74 -104.26 36.00
N VAL A 262 -42.83 -103.63 36.76
CA VAL A 262 -42.40 -104.10 38.09
C VAL A 262 -43.51 -104.00 39.15
N GLN A 263 -44.49 -103.11 38.95
CA GLN A 263 -45.62 -102.92 39.88
C GLN A 263 -46.82 -103.83 39.61
N CYS A 264 -46.79 -104.63 38.54
CA CYS A 264 -47.83 -105.63 38.26
C CYS A 264 -47.67 -106.87 39.16
N PRO A 265 -48.76 -107.46 39.68
CA PRO A 265 -48.70 -108.68 40.49
C PRO A 265 -48.19 -109.87 39.65
N ASN A 266 -47.24 -110.63 40.21
CA ASN A 266 -46.51 -111.74 39.59
C ASN A 266 -47.41 -112.74 38.84
N ASP A 267 -47.45 -112.63 37.52
CA ASP A 267 -47.96 -113.65 36.60
C ASP A 267 -46.81 -114.17 35.72
N GLU A 268 -46.76 -115.48 35.47
CA GLU A 268 -45.64 -116.16 34.80
C GLU A 268 -45.43 -115.67 33.35
N ASP A 269 -46.50 -115.26 32.67
CA ASP A 269 -46.46 -114.74 31.29
C ASP A 269 -45.78 -113.36 31.18
N VAL A 270 -45.79 -112.57 32.26
CA VAL A 270 -45.16 -111.24 32.32
C VAL A 270 -43.63 -111.37 32.41
N GLN A 271 -43.12 -112.44 33.02
CA GLN A 271 -41.67 -112.69 33.13
C GLN A 271 -41.05 -113.11 31.79
N VAL A 272 -41.76 -113.89 30.98
CA VAL A 272 -41.29 -114.31 29.65
C VAL A 272 -41.26 -113.12 28.69
N TRP A 273 -42.29 -112.27 28.73
CA TRP A 273 -42.33 -111.03 27.94
C TRP A 273 -41.29 -109.99 28.41
N GLY A 274 -41.10 -109.84 29.73
CA GLY A 274 -40.08 -108.98 30.31
C GLY A 274 -38.65 -109.39 29.94
N ALA A 275 -38.35 -110.69 29.95
CA ALA A 275 -37.05 -111.22 29.52
C ALA A 275 -36.81 -111.05 28.01
N TYR A 276 -37.85 -111.21 27.18
CA TYR A 276 -37.75 -111.00 25.73
C TYR A 276 -37.47 -109.53 25.39
N MET A 277 -38.16 -108.59 26.05
CA MET A 277 -37.93 -107.15 25.88
C MET A 277 -36.57 -106.69 26.39
N ALA A 278 -36.07 -107.24 27.51
CA ALA A 278 -34.72 -106.95 28.02
C ALA A 278 -33.61 -107.41 27.06
N CYS A 279 -33.78 -108.56 26.39
CA CYS A 279 -32.88 -109.02 25.33
C CYS A 279 -32.93 -108.13 24.07
N CYS A 280 -34.12 -107.64 23.68
CA CYS A 280 -34.24 -106.72 22.54
C CYS A 280 -33.62 -105.34 22.82
N LEU A 281 -33.73 -104.83 24.05
CA LEU A 281 -33.12 -103.55 24.46
C LEU A 281 -31.58 -103.62 24.52
N THR A 282 -31.03 -104.74 24.97
CA THR A 282 -29.56 -104.96 24.99
C THR A 282 -28.97 -105.22 23.59
N ALA A 283 -29.71 -105.89 22.69
CA ALA A 283 -29.30 -106.03 21.29
C ALA A 283 -29.37 -104.72 20.50
N GLY A 284 -30.40 -103.90 20.72
CA GLY A 284 -30.58 -102.60 20.06
C GLY A 284 -29.49 -101.58 20.43
N THR A 285 -29.06 -101.57 21.70
CA THR A 285 -27.97 -100.71 22.17
C THR A 285 -26.60 -101.12 21.59
N LEU A 286 -26.35 -102.40 21.37
CA LEU A 286 -25.12 -102.90 20.74
C LEU A 286 -25.03 -102.54 19.25
N LEU A 287 -26.13 -102.67 18.51
CA LEU A 287 -26.21 -102.27 17.09
C LEU A 287 -26.15 -100.75 16.91
N ALA A 288 -26.76 -99.97 17.81
CA ALA A 288 -26.65 -98.52 17.82
C ALA A 288 -25.22 -98.05 18.13
N ASN A 289 -24.52 -98.70 19.07
CA ASN A 289 -23.12 -98.40 19.39
C ASN A 289 -22.17 -98.75 18.24
N GLN A 290 -22.38 -99.87 17.54
CA GLN A 290 -21.58 -100.24 16.36
C GLN A 290 -21.77 -99.26 15.19
N ASN A 291 -23.01 -98.79 14.96
CA ASN A 291 -23.29 -97.79 13.91
C ASN A 291 -22.75 -96.39 14.26
N GLN A 292 -22.78 -95.99 15.54
CA GLN A 292 -22.14 -94.74 15.97
C GLN A 292 -20.61 -94.81 15.88
N THR A 293 -19.97 -95.91 16.28
CA THR A 293 -18.52 -96.08 16.14
C THR A 293 -18.06 -96.12 14.67
N GLN A 294 -18.83 -96.75 13.78
CA GLN A 294 -18.59 -96.71 12.33
C GLN A 294 -18.70 -95.28 11.75
N ARG A 295 -19.69 -94.49 12.19
CA ARG A 295 -19.86 -93.08 11.77
C ARG A 295 -18.76 -92.15 12.31
N ILE A 296 -18.29 -92.38 13.54
CA ILE A 296 -17.17 -91.62 14.11
C ILE A 296 -15.87 -91.95 13.38
N LEU A 297 -15.62 -93.23 13.04
CA LEU A 297 -14.47 -93.65 12.25
C LEU A 297 -14.52 -93.10 10.81
N SER A 298 -15.69 -93.02 10.17
CA SER A 298 -15.83 -92.43 8.83
C SER A 298 -15.58 -90.92 8.83
N MET A 299 -16.05 -90.21 9.86
CA MET A 299 -15.78 -88.77 10.02
C MET A 299 -14.31 -88.49 10.37
N GLN A 300 -13.65 -89.34 11.16
CA GLN A 300 -12.21 -89.22 11.44
C GLN A 300 -11.35 -89.50 10.19
N ASN A 301 -11.73 -90.46 9.34
CA ASN A 301 -11.05 -90.72 8.07
C ASN A 301 -11.23 -89.58 7.05
N GLN A 302 -12.41 -88.96 6.97
CA GLN A 302 -12.61 -87.76 6.14
C GLN A 302 -11.76 -86.57 6.62
N LYS A 303 -11.63 -86.40 7.95
CA LYS A 303 -10.74 -85.38 8.54
C LYS A 303 -9.26 -85.65 8.23
N ARG A 304 -8.84 -86.92 8.18
CA ARG A 304 -7.46 -87.30 7.83
C ARG A 304 -7.12 -87.00 6.37
N VAL A 305 -8.04 -87.30 5.45
CA VAL A 305 -7.88 -87.01 4.01
C VAL A 305 -7.78 -85.50 3.74
N PHE A 306 -8.48 -84.68 4.53
CA PHE A 306 -8.44 -83.22 4.41
C PHE A 306 -7.17 -82.55 4.99
N LEU A 307 -6.39 -83.29 5.81
CA LEU A 307 -5.15 -82.80 6.43
C LEU A 307 -3.88 -83.30 5.73
N THR A 308 -3.99 -84.25 4.79
CA THR A 308 -2.85 -84.83 4.05
C THR A 308 -2.86 -84.54 2.54
N GLY A 309 -3.72 -83.61 2.08
CA GLY A 309 -3.72 -83.05 0.73
C GLY A 309 -3.53 -81.55 0.78
#